data_AF-A0AA35TLC5-F1
#
_entry.id   AF-A0AA35TLC5-F1
#
_cell.length_a   1.000
_cell.length_b   1.000
_cell.length_c   1.000
_cell.angle_alpha   90.00
_cell.angle_beta   90.00
_cell.angle_gamma   90.00
#
_symmetry.space_group_name_H-M   'P 1'
#
loop_
_entity.id
_entity.type
_entity.pdbx_description
1 polymer ?
#
loop_
_entity_poly.entity_id
_entity_poly.type
_entity_poly.pdbx_seq_one_letter_code
_entity_poly.pdbx_strand_id
1 'polypeptide(L)'
;MFHRNSPSGNGEGQYIDLSMLDAQIAWMTYQAGYYFATGDAPQRLGAAHPTLVPYQGFKGGDGKFFNVAVGSERLWERFCRGIDRTELKDDPDYATNGDRVNHRSQLVQMLEEHFRSKDADDWVADLQAVSVPAGPSTT
;
A
#
# COMPACT_ATOMS: atom_id res chain seq x y z
N MET A 1 29.55 -13.85 12.83
CA MET A 1 30.75 -12.98 12.92
C MET A 1 30.77 -12.15 14.19
N PHE A 2 29.69 -11.42 14.53
CA PHE A 2 29.58 -10.68 15.79
C PHE A 2 29.71 -11.56 17.06
N HIS A 3 29.03 -12.71 17.13
CA HIS A 3 29.13 -13.65 18.27
C HIS A 3 30.57 -14.17 18.50
N ARG A 4 31.32 -14.39 17.43
CA ARG A 4 32.70 -14.91 17.48
C ARG A 4 33.71 -13.85 17.95
N ASN A 5 33.47 -12.58 17.60
CA ASN A 5 34.43 -11.49 17.78
C ASN A 5 34.04 -10.52 18.92
N SER A 6 33.00 -10.82 19.69
CA SER A 6 32.61 -10.00 20.84
C SER A 6 33.56 -10.22 22.03
N PRO A 7 33.72 -9.23 22.94
CA PRO A 7 34.61 -9.36 24.11
C PRO A 7 34.26 -10.52 25.05
N SER A 8 33.01 -10.98 25.02
CA SER A 8 32.49 -12.12 25.76
C SER A 8 32.34 -13.40 24.92
N GLY A 9 32.78 -13.37 23.65
CA GLY A 9 32.71 -14.49 22.73
C GLY A 9 33.81 -15.51 22.98
N ASN A 10 33.52 -16.79 22.76
CA ASN A 10 34.47 -17.89 22.94
C ASN A 10 35.42 -18.12 21.74
N GLY A 11 35.37 -17.26 20.72
CA GLY A 11 36.25 -17.34 19.54
C GLY A 11 35.94 -18.47 18.55
N GLU A 12 34.97 -19.32 18.87
CA GLU A 12 34.59 -20.49 18.08
C GLU A 12 33.63 -20.14 16.92
N GLY A 13 33.70 -20.95 15.86
CA GLY A 13 32.72 -20.91 14.77
C GLY A 13 31.38 -21.52 15.20
N GLN A 14 30.31 -21.21 14.47
CA GLN A 14 28.99 -21.78 14.69
C GLN A 14 28.46 -22.34 13.38
N TYR A 15 27.70 -23.43 13.46
CA TYR A 15 26.91 -23.92 12.34
C TYR A 15 25.63 -23.09 12.24
N ILE A 16 25.34 -22.57 11.05
CA ILE A 16 24.12 -21.82 10.77
C ILE A 16 23.25 -22.71 9.88
N ASP A 17 22.13 -23.17 10.44
CA ASP A 17 21.09 -23.83 9.66
C ASP A 17 20.07 -22.80 9.19
N LEU A 18 19.77 -22.79 7.90
CA LEU A 18 18.86 -21.85 7.26
C LEU A 18 18.03 -22.60 6.23
N SER A 19 16.71 -22.63 6.45
CA SER A 19 15.76 -23.09 5.45
C SER A 19 15.28 -21.94 4.57
N MET A 20 15.11 -22.21 3.27
CA MET A 20 14.41 -21.28 2.37
C MET A 20 12.98 -20.98 2.87
N LEU A 21 12.34 -21.97 3.50
CA LEU A 21 11.01 -21.80 4.07
C LEU A 21 11.00 -20.80 5.22
N ASP A 22 12.01 -20.83 6.10
CA ASP A 22 12.09 -19.92 7.24
C ASP A 22 12.26 -18.47 6.77
N ALA A 23 13.08 -18.26 5.74
CA ALA A 23 13.25 -16.94 5.12
C ALA A 23 11.94 -16.45 4.48
N GLN A 24 11.19 -17.33 3.82
CA GLN A 24 9.91 -17.00 3.21
C GLN A 24 8.84 -16.67 4.26
N ILE A 25 8.76 -17.44 5.36
CA ILE A 25 7.82 -17.20 6.45
C ILE A 25 8.13 -15.87 7.14
N ALA A 26 9.41 -15.59 7.41
CA ALA A 26 9.83 -14.32 8.01
C ALA A 26 9.42 -13.11 7.15
N TRP A 27 9.42 -13.25 5.82
CA TRP A 27 9.02 -12.19 4.89
C TRP A 27 7.50 -11.93 4.87
N MET A 28 6.67 -12.91 5.26
CA MET A 28 5.22 -12.77 5.20
C MET A 28 4.66 -11.66 6.11
N THR A 29 5.41 -11.24 7.15
CA THR A 29 5.11 -10.08 8.01
C THR A 29 3.61 -9.86 8.26
N TYR A 30 2.99 -8.92 7.56
CA TYR A 30 1.59 -8.53 7.75
C TYR A 30 0.60 -9.63 7.31
N GLN A 31 0.91 -10.42 6.26
CA GLN A 31 0.03 -11.49 5.76
C GLN A 31 -0.17 -12.57 6.82
N ALA A 32 0.92 -12.93 7.52
CA ALA A 32 0.87 -13.85 8.64
C ALA A 32 0.07 -13.24 9.80
N GLY A 33 0.30 -11.95 10.11
CA GLY A 33 -0.45 -11.23 11.14
C GLY A 33 -1.96 -11.15 10.86
N TYR A 34 -2.35 -10.92 9.60
CA TYR A 34 -3.75 -10.91 9.19
C TYR A 34 -4.40 -12.27 9.42
N TYR A 35 -3.78 -13.35 8.91
CA TYR A 35 -4.28 -14.70 9.11
C TYR A 35 -4.42 -15.06 10.60
N PHE A 36 -3.43 -14.71 11.44
CA PHE A 36 -3.52 -14.97 12.88
C PHE A 36 -4.59 -14.14 13.59
N ALA A 37 -4.92 -12.95 13.08
CA ALA A 37 -5.94 -12.08 13.67
C ALA A 37 -7.36 -12.45 13.23
N THR A 38 -7.56 -12.91 12.00
CA THR A 38 -8.90 -13.14 11.41
C THR A 38 -9.24 -14.62 11.21
N GLY A 39 -8.23 -15.49 11.12
CA GLY A 39 -8.40 -16.89 10.69
C GLY A 39 -8.56 -17.06 9.18
N ASP A 40 -8.64 -15.95 8.42
CA ASP A 40 -8.91 -15.98 6.99
C ASP A 40 -7.62 -15.97 6.18
N ALA A 41 -7.53 -16.90 5.23
CA ALA A 41 -6.39 -16.97 4.31
C ALA A 41 -6.36 -15.72 3.41
N PRO A 42 -5.22 -15.00 3.33
CA PRO A 42 -5.10 -13.80 2.51
C PRO A 42 -5.34 -14.10 1.04
N GLN A 43 -6.14 -13.25 0.39
CA GLN A 43 -6.49 -13.38 -1.02
C GLN A 43 -5.54 -12.57 -1.90
N ARG A 44 -5.45 -12.94 -3.19
CA ARG A 44 -4.70 -12.14 -4.16
C ARG A 44 -5.46 -10.83 -4.43
N LEU A 45 -4.86 -9.70 -4.04
CA LEU A 45 -5.42 -8.35 -4.25
C LEU A 45 -4.61 -7.52 -5.26
N GLY A 46 -3.67 -8.14 -5.98
CA GLY A 46 -2.76 -7.42 -6.88
C GLY A 46 -1.85 -6.47 -6.09
N ALA A 47 -1.74 -5.22 -6.53
CA ALA A 47 -0.95 -4.18 -5.85
C ALA A 47 -1.67 -3.52 -4.67
N ALA A 48 -2.91 -3.94 -4.35
CA ALA A 48 -3.72 -3.26 -3.33
C ALA A 48 -3.42 -3.72 -1.91
N HIS A 49 -3.34 -2.77 -0.98
CA HIS A 49 -3.29 -3.06 0.45
C HIS A 49 -4.65 -3.60 0.92
N PRO A 50 -4.72 -4.67 1.73
CA PRO A 50 -5.99 -5.33 2.09
C PRO A 50 -6.88 -4.50 3.01
N THR A 51 -6.27 -3.70 3.88
CA THR A 51 -7.00 -2.95 4.92
C THR A 51 -6.96 -1.45 4.70
N LEU A 52 -6.31 -0.95 3.64
CA LEU A 52 -6.21 0.49 3.36
C LEU A 52 -6.71 0.77 1.94
N VAL A 53 -7.55 1.80 1.81
CA VAL A 53 -8.11 2.21 0.52
C VAL A 53 -8.12 3.74 0.43
N PRO A 54 -7.64 4.35 -0.68
CA PRO A 54 -6.89 3.73 -1.76
C PRO A 54 -5.41 3.57 -1.41
N TYR A 55 -4.90 2.34 -1.51
CA TYR A 55 -3.48 2.05 -1.43
C TYR A 55 -3.15 1.00 -2.48
N GLN A 56 -2.92 1.45 -3.71
CA GLN A 56 -2.72 0.59 -4.89
C GLN A 56 -2.17 1.39 -6.09
N GLY A 57 -1.91 0.69 -7.19
CA GLY A 57 -1.63 1.29 -8.49
C GLY A 57 -2.90 1.66 -9.26
N PHE A 58 -2.87 2.80 -9.95
CA PHE A 58 -3.88 3.25 -10.91
C PHE A 58 -3.23 3.53 -12.27
N LYS A 59 -4.05 3.61 -13.32
CA LYS A 59 -3.58 3.83 -14.70
C LYS A 59 -4.00 5.22 -15.16
N GLY A 60 -3.04 6.02 -15.65
CA GLY A 60 -3.29 7.32 -16.25
C GLY A 60 -3.93 7.24 -17.64
N GLY A 61 -4.23 8.41 -18.21
CA GLY A 61 -4.71 8.60 -19.58
C GLY A 61 -3.71 8.12 -20.64
N ASP A 62 -2.42 8.41 -20.45
CA ASP A 62 -1.29 7.88 -21.24
C ASP A 62 -1.10 6.36 -21.13
N GLY A 63 -1.86 5.70 -20.25
CA GLY A 63 -1.78 4.26 -20.05
C GLY A 63 -0.57 3.80 -19.23
N LYS A 64 0.15 4.71 -18.57
CA LYS A 64 1.17 4.34 -17.58
C LYS A 64 0.54 4.11 -16.21
N PHE A 65 1.21 3.31 -15.38
CA PHE A 65 0.79 3.08 -14.00
C PHE A 65 1.50 4.03 -13.05
N PHE A 66 0.80 4.45 -12.00
CA PHE A 66 1.37 5.14 -10.84
C PHE A 66 0.75 4.58 -9.56
N ASN A 67 1.51 4.59 -8.47
CA ASN A 67 1.06 4.11 -7.17
C ASN A 67 0.61 5.26 -6.29
N VAL A 68 -0.42 5.01 -5.48
CA VAL A 68 -0.93 5.93 -4.45
C VAL A 68 -0.99 5.18 -3.14
N ALA A 69 -0.61 5.84 -2.04
CA ALA A 69 -0.68 5.29 -0.70
C ALA A 69 -1.42 6.24 0.28
N VAL A 70 -2.72 6.00 0.47
CA VAL A 70 -3.54 6.70 1.46
C VAL A 70 -3.69 5.82 2.71
N GLY A 71 -2.90 6.12 3.73
CA GLY A 71 -2.87 5.35 4.98
C GLY A 71 -3.58 5.98 6.18
N SER A 72 -4.20 7.16 6.03
CA SER A 72 -4.89 7.84 7.13
C SER A 72 -5.96 8.80 6.62
N GLU A 73 -6.92 9.19 7.47
CA GLU A 73 -7.98 10.15 7.09
C GLU A 73 -7.43 11.53 6.70
N ARG A 74 -6.31 11.95 7.31
CA ARG A 74 -5.62 13.18 6.90
C ARG A 74 -5.07 13.09 5.48
N LEU A 75 -4.56 11.92 5.09
CA LEU A 75 -4.12 11.68 3.72
C LEU A 75 -5.31 11.56 2.77
N TRP A 76 -6.43 10.99 3.23
CA TRP A 76 -7.67 10.92 2.44
C TRP A 76 -8.19 12.30 2.06
N GLU A 77 -8.31 13.21 3.03
CA GLU A 77 -8.71 14.60 2.76
C GLU A 77 -7.80 15.28 1.72
N ARG A 78 -6.49 15.09 1.86
CA ARG A 78 -5.51 15.65 0.92
C ARG A 78 -5.63 15.01 -0.45
N PHE A 79 -5.85 13.70 -0.50
CA PHE A 79 -6.05 12.94 -1.72
C PHE A 79 -7.28 13.46 -2.47
N CYS A 80 -8.43 13.57 -1.81
CA CYS A 80 -9.66 14.13 -2.40
C CYS A 80 -9.42 15.51 -3.00
N ARG A 81 -8.66 16.38 -2.31
CA ARG A 81 -8.26 17.69 -2.84
C ARG A 81 -7.31 17.57 -4.04
N GLY A 82 -6.33 16.68 -4.00
CA GLY A 82 -5.34 16.50 -5.06
C GLY A 82 -5.93 15.94 -6.34
N ILE A 83 -7.02 15.17 -6.25
CA ILE A 83 -7.75 14.67 -7.41
C ILE A 83 -8.92 15.56 -7.84
N ASP A 84 -9.12 16.70 -7.18
CA ASP A 84 -10.25 17.63 -7.40
C ASP A 84 -11.63 16.95 -7.23
N ARG A 85 -11.75 16.12 -6.19
CA ARG A 85 -12.98 15.41 -5.79
C ARG A 85 -13.19 15.53 -4.29
N THR A 86 -13.28 16.77 -3.80
CA THR A 86 -13.41 17.07 -2.37
C THR A 86 -14.68 16.49 -1.75
N GLU A 87 -15.73 16.29 -2.56
CA GLU A 87 -17.00 15.69 -2.14
C GLU A 87 -16.85 14.28 -1.58
N LEU A 88 -15.84 13.52 -2.02
CA LEU A 88 -15.59 12.16 -1.55
C LEU A 88 -15.18 12.09 -0.08
N LYS A 89 -14.68 13.19 0.49
CA LYS A 89 -14.37 13.24 1.91
C LYS A 89 -15.64 13.21 2.77
N ASP A 90 -16.70 13.87 2.30
CA ASP A 90 -17.94 14.06 3.05
C ASP A 90 -19.00 12.99 2.70
N ASP A 91 -18.71 12.16 1.69
CA ASP A 91 -19.54 11.02 1.33
C ASP A 91 -19.53 9.96 2.46
N PRO A 92 -20.69 9.59 3.02
CA PRO A 92 -20.77 8.60 4.09
C PRO A 92 -20.20 7.23 3.69
N ASP A 93 -20.18 6.89 2.40
CA ASP A 93 -19.63 5.61 1.93
C ASP A 93 -18.09 5.61 1.90
N TYR A 94 -17.44 6.78 2.00
CA TYR A 94 -15.98 6.94 1.90
C TYR A 94 -15.33 7.76 3.04
N ALA A 95 -16.13 8.21 4.01
CA ALA A 95 -15.69 9.10 5.08
C ALA A 95 -14.57 8.50 5.94
N THR A 96 -14.66 7.21 6.27
CA THR A 96 -13.60 6.49 7.00
C THR A 96 -12.96 5.40 6.15
N ASN A 97 -11.77 4.96 6.54
CA ASN A 97 -11.11 3.83 5.89
C ASN A 97 -11.96 2.55 5.96
N GLY A 98 -12.71 2.34 7.04
CA GLY A 98 -13.63 1.20 7.15
C GLY A 98 -14.70 1.24 6.06
N ASP A 99 -15.31 2.42 5.85
CA ASP A 99 -16.32 2.63 4.83
C ASP A 99 -15.72 2.43 3.42
N ARG A 100 -14.53 2.98 3.18
CA ARG A 100 -13.80 2.77 1.91
C ARG A 100 -13.42 1.31 1.66
N VAL A 101 -13.14 0.53 2.70
CA VAL A 101 -12.89 -0.92 2.58
C VAL A 101 -14.18 -1.66 2.20
N ASN A 102 -15.31 -1.30 2.83
CA ASN A 102 -16.62 -1.90 2.53
C ASN A 102 -17.08 -1.58 1.09
N HIS A 103 -16.78 -0.37 0.60
CA HIS A 103 -17.14 0.10 -0.74
C HIS A 103 -15.95 0.07 -1.72
N ARG A 104 -14.93 -0.75 -1.45
CA ARG A 104 -13.67 -0.77 -2.22
C ARG A 104 -13.88 -0.88 -3.72
N SER A 105 -14.72 -1.82 -4.16
CA SER A 105 -14.92 -2.07 -5.59
C SER A 105 -15.47 -0.84 -6.32
N GLN A 106 -16.47 -0.19 -5.72
CA GLN A 106 -17.10 1.02 -6.25
C GLN A 106 -16.11 2.20 -6.26
N LEU A 107 -15.41 2.43 -5.15
CA LEU A 107 -14.43 3.50 -5.04
C LEU A 107 -13.28 3.33 -6.04
N VAL A 108 -12.71 2.12 -6.12
CA VAL A 108 -11.60 1.83 -7.02
C VAL A 108 -12.00 2.01 -8.48
N GLN A 109 -13.18 1.51 -8.88
CA GLN A 109 -13.65 1.69 -10.25
C GLN A 109 -13.83 3.17 -10.61
N MET A 110 -14.45 3.95 -9.73
CA MET A 110 -14.63 5.38 -9.93
C MET A 110 -13.29 6.13 -10.02
N LEU A 111 -12.32 5.76 -9.19
CA LEU A 111 -10.96 6.32 -9.25
C LEU A 111 -10.24 5.90 -10.53
N GLU A 112 -10.35 4.65 -10.97
CA GLU A 112 -9.76 4.18 -12.23
C GLU A 112 -10.29 4.95 -13.44
N GLU A 113 -11.61 5.21 -13.48
CA GLU A 113 -12.24 6.02 -14.53
C GLU A 113 -11.75 7.48 -14.46
N HIS A 114 -11.72 8.06 -13.25
CA HIS A 114 -11.25 9.44 -13.04
C HIS A 114 -9.80 9.65 -13.47
N PHE A 115 -8.91 8.71 -13.13
CA PHE A 115 -7.49 8.81 -13.43
C PHE A 115 -7.17 8.69 -14.92
N ARG A 116 -8.11 8.27 -15.77
CA ARG A 116 -7.94 8.34 -17.25
C ARG A 116 -7.96 9.75 -17.82
N SER A 117 -8.37 10.75 -17.04
CA SER A 117 -8.49 12.13 -17.53
C SER A 117 -7.17 12.90 -17.65
N LYS A 118 -6.09 12.43 -17.01
CA LYS A 118 -4.74 13.01 -17.10
C LYS A 118 -3.67 11.93 -17.14
N ASP A 119 -2.46 12.30 -17.56
CA ASP A 119 -1.33 11.37 -17.61
C ASP A 119 -0.85 11.00 -16.20
N ALA A 120 -0.19 9.84 -16.08
CA ALA A 120 0.25 9.33 -14.78
C ALA A 120 1.19 10.31 -14.05
N ASP A 121 2.10 10.96 -14.77
CA ASP A 121 3.08 11.88 -14.19
C ASP A 121 2.42 13.18 -13.66
N ASP A 122 1.35 13.64 -14.32
CA ASP A 122 0.57 14.80 -13.86
C ASP A 122 -0.16 14.48 -12.55
N TRP A 123 -0.77 13.29 -12.44
CA TRP A 123 -1.40 12.86 -11.20
C TRP A 123 -0.41 12.71 -10.05
N VAL A 124 0.79 12.18 -10.33
CA VAL A 124 1.86 12.09 -9.34
C VAL A 124 2.23 13.49 -8.85
N ALA A 125 2.41 14.46 -9.75
CA ALA A 125 2.73 15.84 -9.39
C ALA A 125 1.62 16.49 -8.53
N ASP A 126 0.36 16.37 -8.95
CA ASP A 126 -0.80 16.93 -8.24
C ASP A 126 -0.93 16.35 -6.81
N LEU A 127 -0.78 15.03 -6.67
CA LEU A 127 -0.85 14.34 -5.38
C LEU A 127 0.34 14.69 -4.47
N GLN A 128 1.55 14.76 -5.02
CA GLN A 128 2.73 15.16 -4.25
C GLN A 128 2.63 16.62 -3.77
N ALA A 129 2.07 17.52 -4.59
CA ALA A 129 1.86 18.92 -4.21
C ALA A 129 0.97 19.07 -2.95
N VAL A 130 0.02 18.15 -2.75
CA VAL A 130 -0.82 18.10 -1.55
C VAL A 130 -0.28 17.17 -0.46
N SER A 131 0.97 16.72 -0.58
CA SER A 131 1.66 15.81 0.35
C SER A 131 0.98 14.44 0.51
N VAL A 132 0.43 13.91 -0.59
CA VAL A 132 -0.02 12.51 -0.67
C VAL A 132 1.11 11.69 -1.29
N PRO A 133 1.51 10.57 -0.68
CA PRO A 133 2.52 9.69 -1.27
C PRO A 133 2.00 9.09 -2.57
N ALA A 134 2.62 9.49 -3.68
CA ALA A 134 2.39 8.96 -5.00
C ALA A 134 3.70 8.86 -5.78
N GLY A 135 3.81 7.91 -6.71
CA GLY A 135 5.00 7.77 -7.54
C GLY A 135 4.77 6.90 -8.78
N PRO A 136 5.55 7.12 -9.85
CA PRO A 136 5.41 6.35 -11.08
C PRO A 136 5.76 4.87 -10.84
N SER A 137 5.06 3.97 -11.53
CA SER A 137 5.44 2.57 -11.58
C SER A 137 6.46 2.38 -12.70
N THR A 138 7.70 2.02 -12.35
CA THR A 138 8.67 1.61 -13.36
C THR A 138 8.27 0.24 -13.91
N THR A 139 8.09 0.16 -15.22
CA THR A 139 7.99 -1.12 -15.96
C THR A 139 9.36 -1.50 -16.49
#